data_AF-A0A381I673-F1
#
_entry.id   AF-A0A381I673-F1
#
_cell.length_a   1.000
_cell.length_b   1.000
_cell.length_c   1.000
_cell.angle_alpha   90.00
_cell.angle_beta   90.00
_cell.angle_gamma   90.00
#
_symmetry.space_group_name_H-M   'P 1'
#
loop_
_entity.id
_entity.type
_entity.pdbx_description
1 polymer ?
#
loop_
_entity_poly.entity_id
_entity_poly.type
_entity_poly.pdbx_seq_one_letter_code
_entity_poly.pdbx_strand_id
1 'polypeptide(L)' 'MRVNFKKKQFEVDSLKSELDRLRSYKNSLKPKEKQITDDDINNIKSLRRDGLSYKEISNQTSWSKATVSRVLNGLYD' A
#
# COMPACT_ATOMS: atom_id res chain seq x y z
N MET A 1 32.97 -8.49 -41.03
CA MET A 1 31.89 -7.56 -40.62
C MET A 1 30.63 -8.22 -40.00
N ARG A 2 30.23 -9.47 -40.35
CA ARG A 2 28.97 -10.09 -39.84
C ARG A 2 28.98 -10.62 -38.39
N VAL A 3 30.16 -10.97 -37.85
CA VAL A 3 30.28 -11.58 -36.50
C VAL A 3 30.01 -10.57 -35.39
N ASN A 4 30.37 -9.31 -35.62
CA ASN A 4 30.19 -8.22 -34.65
C ASN A 4 28.73 -7.81 -34.51
N PHE A 5 27.95 -7.89 -35.59
CA PHE A 5 26.53 -7.58 -35.58
C PHE A 5 25.71 -8.59 -34.75
N LYS A 6 25.99 -9.89 -34.90
CA LYS A 6 25.32 -10.94 -34.10
C LYS A 6 25.61 -10.82 -32.61
N LYS A 7 26.86 -10.51 -32.23
CA LYS A 7 27.25 -10.30 -30.83
C LYS A 7 26.53 -9.09 -30.23
N LYS A 8 26.51 -7.97 -30.96
CA LYS A 8 25.79 -6.76 -30.54
C LYS A 8 24.29 -7.00 -30.43
N GLN A 9 23.70 -7.77 -31.35
CA GLN A 9 22.28 -8.11 -31.29
C GLN A 9 21.95 -8.95 -30.06
N PHE A 10 22.77 -9.97 -29.77
CA PHE A 10 22.63 -10.78 -28.55
C PHE A 10 22.72 -9.94 -27.27
N GLU A 11 23.67 -9.01 -27.22
CA GLU A 11 23.86 -8.11 -26.08
C GLU A 11 22.65 -7.17 -25.88
N VAL A 12 22.12 -6.62 -26.96
CA VAL A 12 20.89 -5.81 -26.93
C VAL A 12 19.69 -6.62 -26.42
N ASP A 13 19.54 -7.87 -26.86
CA ASP A 13 18.42 -8.71 -26.46
C ASP A 13 18.55 -9.18 -25.00
N SER A 14 19.78 -9.42 -24.53
CA SER A 14 20.08 -9.69 -23.12
C SER A 14 19.73 -8.50 -22.23
N LEU A 15 20.17 -7.30 -22.59
CA LEU A 15 19.91 -6.07 -21.84
C LEU A 15 18.41 -5.72 -21.79
N LYS A 16 17.68 -5.94 -22.88
CA LYS A 16 16.21 -5.78 -22.90
C LYS A 16 15.52 -6.73 -21.93
N SER A 17 15.94 -7.99 -21.92
CA SER A 17 15.38 -9.02 -21.03
C SER A 17 15.63 -8.67 -19.55
N GLU A 18 16.80 -8.11 -19.24
CA GLU A 18 17.13 -7.65 -17.88
C GLU A 18 16.32 -6.41 -17.48
N LEU A 19 16.14 -5.44 -18.38
CA LEU A 19 15.28 -4.28 -18.14
C LEU A 19 13.83 -4.68 -17.85
N ASP A 20 13.28 -5.65 -18.58
CA ASP A 20 11.91 -6.11 -18.36
C ASP A 20 11.75 -6.81 -17.00
N ARG A 21 12.75 -7.58 -16.56
CA ARG A 21 12.79 -8.17 -15.21
C ARG A 21 12.87 -7.11 -14.11
N LEU A 22 13.69 -6.08 -14.28
CA LEU A 22 13.81 -5.00 -13.29
C LEU A 22 12.55 -4.14 -13.23
N ARG A 23 11.89 -3.89 -14.36
CA ARG A 23 10.62 -3.17 -14.43
C ARG A 23 9.48 -3.93 -13.77
N SER A 24 9.43 -5.26 -13.90
CA SER A 24 8.42 -6.07 -13.20
C SER A 24 8.62 -6.05 -11.68
N TYR A 25 9.87 -6.05 -11.21
CA TYR A 25 10.20 -5.95 -9.78
C TYR A 25 9.81 -4.59 -9.19
N LYS A 26 10.02 -3.48 -9.91
CA LYS A 26 9.67 -2.13 -9.44
C LYS A 26 8.16 -1.93 -9.20
N ASN A 27 7.31 -2.71 -9.87
CA ASN A 27 5.85 -2.67 -9.72
C ASN A 27 5.31 -3.67 -8.67
N SER A 28 6.17 -4.44 -8.00
CA SER A 28 5.76 -5.42 -6.99
C SER A 28 5.48 -4.80 -5.61
N LEU A 29 6.00 -3.60 -5.34
CA LEU A 29 5.74 -2.84 -4.12
C LEU A 29 4.48 -1.98 -4.29
N LYS A 30 3.30 -2.63 -4.44
CA LYS A 30 2.05 -1.91 -4.21
C LYS A 30 2.03 -1.46 -2.74
N PRO A 31 1.63 -0.21 -2.42
CA PRO A 31 1.39 0.18 -1.04
C PRO A 31 0.43 -0.85 -0.44
N LYS A 32 0.89 -1.60 0.57
CA LYS A 32 -0.01 -2.46 1.33
C LYS A 32 -0.88 -1.49 2.11
N GLU A 33 -2.11 -1.27 1.63
CA GLU A 33 -3.09 -0.51 2.39
C GLU A 33 -3.17 -1.17 3.78
N LYS A 34 -2.93 -0.38 4.83
CA LYS A 34 -3.19 -0.84 6.19
C LYS A 34 -4.68 -1.17 6.24
N GLN A 35 -5.00 -2.46 6.20
CA GLN A 35 -6.36 -2.93 6.41
C GLN A 35 -6.67 -2.73 7.88
N ILE A 36 -7.70 -1.92 8.15
CA ILE A 36 -8.28 -1.82 9.47
C ILE A 36 -8.99 -3.13 9.80
N THR A 37 -8.83 -3.63 11.02
CA THR A 37 -9.46 -4.88 11.47
C THR A 37 -10.82 -4.63 12.11
N ASP A 38 -11.63 -5.67 12.26
CA ASP A 38 -12.91 -5.58 12.98
C ASP A 38 -12.70 -5.17 14.44
N ASP A 39 -11.62 -5.61 15.08
CA ASP A 39 -11.24 -5.21 16.44
C ASP A 39 -10.92 -3.71 16.52
N ASP A 40 -10.19 -3.17 15.53
CA ASP A 40 -9.92 -1.73 15.42
C ASP A 40 -11.23 -0.94 15.25
N ILE A 41 -12.14 -1.42 14.40
CA ILE A 41 -13.46 -0.82 14.15
C ILE A 41 -14.27 -0.78 15.44
N ASN A 42 -14.34 -1.91 16.15
CA ASN A 42 -15.06 -2.04 17.42
C ASN A 42 -14.45 -1.14 18.50
N ASN A 43 -13.13 -1.07 18.58
CA ASN A 43 -12.43 -0.19 19.52
C ASN A 43 -12.75 1.29 19.24
N ILE A 44 -12.66 1.75 17.99
CA ILE A 44 -13.02 3.12 17.59
C ILE A 44 -14.48 3.43 17.94
N LYS A 45 -15.41 2.52 17.64
CA LYS A 45 -16.84 2.67 17.98
C LYS A 45 -17.04 2.73 19.50
N SER A 46 -16.32 1.92 20.28
CA SER A 46 -16.37 1.94 21.74
C SER A 46 -15.91 3.28 22.31
N LEU A 47 -14.73 3.75 21.92
CA LEU A 47 -14.18 5.02 22.40
C LEU A 47 -15.09 6.20 22.05
N ARG A 48 -15.79 6.14 20.91
CA ARG A 48 -16.78 7.16 20.56
C ARG A 48 -18.00 7.12 21.49
N ARG A 49 -18.47 5.94 21.90
CA ARG A 49 -19.55 5.79 22.90
C ARG A 49 -19.11 6.29 24.28
N ASP A 50 -17.84 6.15 24.62
CA ASP A 50 -17.24 6.67 25.86
C ASP A 50 -17.07 8.19 25.84
N GLY A 51 -17.47 8.87 24.76
CA GLY A 51 -17.51 10.32 24.65
C GLY A 51 -16.25 10.97 24.08
N LEU A 52 -15.24 10.18 23.69
CA LEU A 52 -13.99 10.73 23.17
C LEU A 52 -14.20 11.47 21.83
N SER A 53 -13.40 12.52 21.64
CA SER A 53 -13.32 13.25 20.38
C SER A 53 -12.52 12.48 19.33
N TYR A 54 -12.70 12.84 18.06
CA TYR A 54 -11.96 12.27 16.93
C TYR A 54 -10.44 12.39 17.10
N LYS A 55 -9.96 13.47 17.76
CA LYS A 55 -8.53 13.67 18.03
C LYS A 55 -8.03 12.69 19.09
N GLU A 56 -8.78 12.50 20.17
CA GLU A 56 -8.41 11.59 21.25
C GLU A 56 -8.41 10.14 20.78
N ILE A 57 -9.44 9.74 20.02
CA ILE A 57 -9.51 8.40 19.41
C ILE A 57 -8.33 8.16 18.48
N SER A 58 -7.99 9.15 17.63
CA SER A 58 -6.83 9.06 16.74
C SER A 58 -5.51 8.89 17.50
N ASN A 59 -5.35 9.60 18.62
CA ASN A 59 -4.17 9.49 19.46
C ASN A 59 -4.09 8.12 20.17
N GLN A 60 -5.21 7.57 20.65
CA GLN A 60 -5.23 6.28 21.37
C GLN A 60 -5.08 5.07 20.43
N THR A 61 -5.70 5.11 19.27
CA THR A 61 -5.76 3.96 18.35
C THR A 61 -4.64 3.95 17.30
N SER A 62 -3.83 5.01 17.23
CA SER A 62 -2.82 5.24 16.17
C SER A 62 -3.38 5.27 14.74
N TRP A 63 -4.71 5.37 14.60
CA TRP A 63 -5.37 5.59 13.32
C TRP A 63 -5.52 7.07 13.03
N SER A 64 -5.45 7.44 11.75
CA SER A 64 -5.64 8.83 11.34
C SER A 64 -7.08 9.29 11.65
N LYS A 65 -7.27 10.59 11.88
CA LYS A 65 -8.61 11.19 11.99
C LYS A 65 -9.52 10.86 10.81
N ALA A 66 -8.94 10.73 9.61
CA ALA A 66 -9.69 10.34 8.41
C ALA A 66 -10.18 8.89 8.46
N THR A 67 -9.38 7.98 9.03
CA THR A 67 -9.79 6.58 9.26
C THR A 67 -10.89 6.52 10.31
N VAL A 68 -10.71 7.19 11.45
CA VAL A 68 -11.72 7.29 12.53
C VAL A 68 -13.04 7.82 11.97
N SER A 69 -13.01 8.87 11.15
CA SER A 69 -14.20 9.42 10.51
C SER A 69 -14.90 8.42 9.59
N ARG A 70 -14.17 7.67 8.77
CA ARG A 70 -14.76 6.65 7.91
C ARG A 70 -15.45 5.54 8.71
N VAL A 71 -14.84 5.10 9.81
CA VAL A 71 -15.42 4.09 10.72
C VAL A 71 -16.71 4.61 11.36
N LEU A 72 -16.70 5.83 11.90
CA LEU A 72 -17.86 6.40 12.59
C LEU A 72 -19.00 6.80 11.65
N ASN A 73 -18.71 7.03 10.36
CA ASN A 73 -19.71 7.34 9.34
C ASN A 73 -20.25 6.09 8.60
N GLY A 74 -19.94 4.89 9.07
CA GLY A 74 -20.54 3.65 8.54
C GLY A 74 -19.93 3.14 7.23
N LEU A 75 -18.70 3.56 6.86
CA LEU A 75 -18.02 3.00 5.68
C LEU A 75 -17.60 1.52 5.88
N TYR A 76 -17.58 1.07 7.14
CA TYR A 76 -17.14 -0.26 7.57
C TYR A 76 -18.18 -0.95 8.47
N ASP A 77 -19.47 -0.68 8.23
CA ASP A 77 -20.58 -1.42 8.87
C ASP A 77 -20.82 -2.78 8.19
#